data_AF-A0A2E0ZJJ4-F1
#
_entry.id   AF-A0A2E0ZJJ4-F1
#
_cell.length_a   1.000
_cell.length_b   1.000
_cell.length_c   1.000
_cell.angle_alpha   90.00
_cell.angle_beta   90.00
_cell.angle_gamma   90.00
#
_symmetry.space_group_name_H-M   'P 1'
#
loop_
_entity.id
_entity.type
_entity.pdbx_description
1 polymer ?
#
loop_
_entity_poly.entity_id
_entity_poly.type
_entity_poly.pdbx_seq_one_letter_code
_entity_poly.pdbx_strand_id
1 'polypeptide(L)'
;MTKLIKNYFAWIGIIFAVLFLIVPTTRAAECDLLPLEDIYFCDIDQPALIEDPVFVTPEIPEDTLFGRRWYGRLADNANVYAEPTRSAPVVRKVGDGYLFATVNRWFDNDAGETWYEINQGEYVHEDDINLVEPSDFQGVQITQQPERPFGWVVQDVIPSLEPDGEPDESFAELSRYTFVEIYAAVLGEEDWLWYDIGDGRWVRQTYFSIVEVDPRPEDVGEDEFWVEVDLYEQTFAAYEGDQIVYATLLSSGLNRWPTREGLFQVWSRFREYKMSGAEGQVDYYFLEDVPYIMYFDELIGAGLHGTYWHDRFGYKHSHGCVNMPILDAEWTFNWSEDAPNDLWVWVHTSDPADHLTQSQGE
;
A
#
# COMPACT_ATOMS: atom_id res chain seq x y z
N MET A 1 -100.50 -31.45 -18.06
CA MET A 1 -99.72 -32.37 -18.91
C MET A 1 -98.29 -31.81 -18.91
N THR A 2 -97.24 -32.40 -18.36
CA THR A 2 -96.95 -33.77 -17.92
C THR A 2 -95.86 -33.69 -16.83
N LYS A 3 -95.89 -34.68 -15.94
CA LYS A 3 -95.04 -34.99 -14.77
C LYS A 3 -93.54 -35.09 -15.12
N LEU A 4 -92.61 -34.56 -14.31
CA LEU A 4 -92.05 -35.05 -13.02
C LEU A 4 -90.91 -36.11 -13.18
N ILE A 5 -89.70 -35.73 -12.72
CA ILE A 5 -88.87 -36.39 -11.70
C ILE A 5 -87.97 -37.63 -12.02
N LYS A 6 -86.67 -37.40 -11.71
CA LYS A 6 -85.58 -38.21 -11.08
C LYS A 6 -84.76 -39.29 -11.81
N ASN A 7 -83.43 -39.04 -11.70
CA ASN A 7 -82.29 -39.89 -11.30
C ASN A 7 -81.87 -41.09 -12.16
N TYR A 8 -80.58 -41.16 -12.52
CA TYR A 8 -79.54 -41.91 -11.79
C TYR A 8 -78.14 -41.66 -12.42
N PHE A 9 -77.16 -41.30 -11.58
CA PHE A 9 -75.74 -41.71 -11.54
C PHE A 9 -75.10 -42.26 -12.86
N ALA A 10 -73.94 -41.80 -13.36
CA ALA A 10 -72.63 -41.95 -12.72
C ALA A 10 -71.44 -41.63 -13.69
N TRP A 11 -70.27 -41.38 -13.04
CA TRP A 11 -68.86 -41.51 -13.48
C TRP A 11 -68.10 -40.35 -14.18
N ILE A 12 -67.30 -39.65 -13.35
CA ILE A 12 -65.83 -39.37 -13.42
C ILE A 12 -65.26 -38.84 -14.76
N GLY A 13 -64.51 -37.73 -14.82
CA GLY A 13 -63.78 -37.02 -13.79
C GLY A 13 -63.28 -35.64 -14.26
N ILE A 14 -63.02 -34.80 -13.26
CA ILE A 14 -62.53 -33.43 -13.38
C ILE A 14 -61.00 -33.49 -13.34
N ILE A 15 -60.34 -33.10 -14.43
CA ILE A 15 -58.91 -32.81 -14.42
C ILE A 15 -58.75 -31.35 -13.98
N PHE A 16 -58.36 -31.15 -12.72
CA PHE A 16 -57.79 -29.91 -12.24
C PHE A 16 -56.32 -29.87 -12.69
N ALA A 17 -55.97 -28.96 -13.60
CA ALA A 17 -54.58 -28.64 -13.88
C ALA A 17 -54.05 -27.74 -12.75
N VAL A 18 -53.37 -28.35 -11.77
CA VAL A 18 -52.53 -27.65 -10.81
C VAL A 18 -51.20 -27.39 -11.51
N LEU A 19 -50.94 -26.14 -11.90
CA LEU A 19 -49.59 -25.70 -12.26
C LEU A 19 -48.76 -25.67 -10.97
N PHE A 20 -47.94 -26.70 -10.75
CA PHE A 20 -46.79 -26.59 -9.85
C PHE A 20 -45.70 -25.79 -10.57
N LEU A 21 -45.36 -24.62 -10.05
CA LEU A 21 -44.08 -23.99 -10.33
C LEU A 21 -43.00 -24.88 -9.70
N ILE A 22 -42.35 -25.68 -10.54
CA ILE A 22 -41.13 -26.41 -10.18
C ILE A 22 -40.03 -25.35 -10.10
N VAL A 23 -39.62 -24.99 -8.88
CA VAL A 23 -38.33 -24.36 -8.64
C VAL A 23 -37.27 -25.33 -9.18
N PRO A 24 -36.27 -24.89 -9.97
CA PRO A 24 -35.17 -25.79 -10.31
C PRO A 24 -34.47 -26.14 -9.01
N THR A 25 -34.65 -27.37 -8.56
CA THR A 25 -33.74 -27.98 -7.58
C THR A 25 -32.37 -27.96 -8.24
N THR A 26 -31.46 -27.16 -7.70
CA THR A 26 -30.02 -27.32 -7.93
C THR A 26 -29.72 -28.80 -7.77
N ARG A 27 -29.32 -29.45 -8.87
CA ARG A 27 -28.90 -30.84 -8.81
C ARG A 27 -27.67 -30.91 -7.91
N ALA A 28 -27.79 -31.63 -6.80
CA ALA A 28 -26.62 -32.19 -6.15
C ALA A 28 -25.87 -33.01 -7.21
N ALA A 29 -24.56 -32.82 -7.31
CA ALA A 29 -23.70 -33.57 -8.21
C ALA A 29 -23.97 -35.08 -8.06
N GLU A 30 -24.42 -35.73 -9.14
CA GLU A 30 -24.57 -37.18 -9.21
C GLU A 30 -23.16 -37.77 -9.34
N CYS A 31 -22.58 -38.22 -8.22
CA CYS A 31 -21.41 -39.10 -8.26
C CYS A 31 -21.88 -40.50 -8.62
N ASP A 32 -21.65 -40.93 -9.87
CA ASP A 32 -21.92 -42.30 -10.28
C ASP A 32 -20.87 -43.26 -9.69
N LEU A 33 -21.33 -44.19 -8.85
CA LEU A 33 -20.50 -45.25 -8.30
C LEU A 33 -20.30 -46.37 -9.33
N LEU A 34 -19.07 -46.50 -9.83
CA LEU A 34 -18.63 -47.74 -10.48
C LEU A 34 -17.79 -48.58 -9.51
N PRO A 35 -18.13 -49.86 -9.30
CA PRO A 35 -17.39 -50.72 -8.40
C PRO A 35 -16.21 -51.33 -9.17
N LEU A 36 -15.02 -50.76 -8.98
CA LEU A 36 -13.73 -51.46 -8.85
C LEU A 36 -12.60 -50.44 -8.90
N GLU A 37 -11.78 -50.48 -7.85
CA GLU A 37 -10.60 -49.65 -7.59
C GLU A 37 -10.91 -48.26 -7.04
N ASP A 38 -10.68 -48.09 -5.72
CA ASP A 38 -10.83 -46.88 -4.92
C ASP A 38 -10.01 -45.68 -5.47
N ILE A 39 -10.44 -45.12 -6.59
CA ILE A 39 -9.87 -43.89 -7.15
C ILE A 39 -11.04 -42.94 -7.43
N TYR A 40 -11.09 -41.88 -6.63
CA TYR A 40 -12.01 -40.76 -6.83
C TYR A 40 -11.48 -39.91 -7.98
N PHE A 41 -12.11 -39.99 -9.15
CA PHE A 41 -11.98 -38.96 -10.18
C PHE A 41 -13.18 -38.04 -10.06
N CYS A 42 -12.97 -36.85 -9.47
CA CYS A 42 -13.85 -35.74 -9.74
C CYS A 42 -13.51 -35.25 -11.14
N ASP A 43 -14.51 -35.23 -12.01
CA ASP A 43 -14.42 -34.65 -13.36
C ASP A 43 -14.11 -33.14 -13.21
N ILE A 44 -12.88 -32.72 -13.48
CA ILE A 44 -12.41 -31.32 -13.40
C ILE A 44 -12.45 -30.65 -14.79
N ASP A 45 -13.30 -31.12 -15.70
CA ASP A 45 -13.44 -30.53 -17.05
C ASP A 45 -14.44 -29.36 -17.13
N GLN A 46 -14.71 -28.71 -16.00
CA GLN A 46 -14.97 -27.27 -16.03
C GLN A 46 -13.79 -26.62 -15.31
N PRO A 47 -12.85 -25.96 -16.00
CA PRO A 47 -12.05 -24.97 -15.30
C PRO A 47 -13.07 -24.03 -14.68
N ALA A 48 -13.17 -24.02 -13.34
CA ALA A 48 -13.62 -22.81 -12.68
C ALA A 48 -12.82 -21.70 -13.37
N LEU A 49 -13.51 -20.70 -13.90
CA LEU A 49 -12.83 -19.51 -14.39
C LEU A 49 -12.02 -19.03 -13.18
N ILE A 50 -10.72 -19.35 -13.16
CA ILE A 50 -9.80 -18.80 -12.19
C ILE A 50 -9.68 -17.38 -12.68
N GLU A 51 -10.54 -16.51 -12.16
CA GLU A 51 -10.40 -15.08 -12.38
C GLU A 51 -9.06 -14.68 -11.78
N ASP A 52 -8.26 -13.95 -12.58
CA ASP A 52 -6.96 -13.49 -12.13
C ASP A 52 -7.15 -12.61 -10.88
N PRO A 53 -6.29 -12.73 -9.86
CA PRO A 53 -6.44 -11.97 -8.62
C PRO A 53 -6.35 -10.47 -8.91
N VAL A 54 -7.28 -9.70 -8.31
CA VAL A 54 -7.33 -8.25 -8.43
C VAL A 54 -6.06 -7.60 -7.89
N PHE A 55 -5.60 -8.05 -6.70
CA PHE A 55 -4.41 -7.55 -6.03
C PHE A 55 -3.28 -8.57 -6.09
N VAL A 56 -2.10 -8.14 -6.52
CA VAL A 56 -0.92 -9.00 -6.70
C VAL A 56 0.29 -8.36 -6.04
N THR A 57 1.12 -9.17 -5.39
CA THR A 57 2.42 -8.71 -4.90
C THR A 57 3.34 -8.39 -6.09
N PRO A 58 3.84 -7.16 -6.21
CA PRO A 58 4.67 -6.78 -7.35
C PRO A 58 6.02 -7.52 -7.33
N GLU A 59 6.51 -7.92 -8.50
CA GLU A 59 7.81 -8.56 -8.61
C GLU A 59 8.95 -7.57 -8.32
N ILE A 60 9.95 -8.02 -7.56
CA ILE A 60 11.13 -7.22 -7.24
C ILE A 60 12.15 -7.36 -8.39
N PRO A 61 12.56 -6.26 -9.06
CA PRO A 61 13.50 -6.31 -10.18
C PRO A 61 14.86 -6.90 -9.80
N GLU A 62 15.49 -7.61 -10.75
CA GLU A 62 16.82 -8.19 -10.54
C GLU A 62 17.92 -7.15 -10.30
N ASP A 63 17.75 -5.88 -10.64
CA ASP A 63 18.74 -4.83 -10.39
C ASP A 63 18.36 -3.89 -9.23
N THR A 64 17.41 -4.30 -8.38
CA THR A 64 16.93 -3.50 -7.24
C THR A 64 18.03 -2.97 -6.33
N LEU A 65 17.87 -1.74 -5.83
CA LEU A 65 18.69 -1.19 -4.76
C LEU A 65 18.32 -1.75 -3.38
N PHE A 66 17.09 -2.26 -3.22
CA PHE A 66 16.62 -2.84 -1.97
C PHE A 66 17.40 -4.10 -1.60
N GLY A 67 17.83 -4.21 -0.33
CA GLY A 67 18.65 -5.32 0.15
C GLY A 67 20.07 -5.40 -0.44
N ARG A 68 20.45 -4.50 -1.35
CA ARG A 68 21.79 -4.44 -1.98
C ARG A 68 22.63 -3.25 -1.54
N ARG A 69 21.99 -2.26 -0.91
CA ARG A 69 22.61 -1.12 -0.25
C ARG A 69 22.44 -1.26 1.24
N TRP A 70 23.45 -0.81 1.99
CA TRP A 70 23.37 -0.66 3.43
C TRP A 70 23.45 0.82 3.74
N TYR A 71 22.71 1.26 4.74
CA TYR A 71 22.66 2.66 5.14
C TYR A 71 22.93 2.76 6.62
N GLY A 72 23.50 3.88 7.05
CA GLY A 72 23.75 4.13 8.46
C GLY A 72 23.50 5.57 8.83
N ARG A 73 22.84 5.77 9.98
CA ARG A 73 22.70 7.06 10.63
C ARG A 73 23.98 7.40 11.36
N LEU A 74 24.58 8.53 11.01
CA LEU A 74 25.82 9.01 11.62
C LEU A 74 25.52 9.74 12.94
N ALA A 75 26.40 9.58 13.91
CA ALA A 75 26.37 10.35 15.14
C ALA A 75 26.73 11.82 14.87
N ASP A 76 26.14 12.72 15.65
CA ASP A 76 26.50 14.13 15.60
C ASP A 76 27.99 14.29 15.86
N ASN A 77 28.64 15.13 15.06
CA ASN A 77 30.04 15.47 15.15
C ASN A 77 30.99 14.26 14.97
N ALA A 78 30.53 13.16 14.38
CA ALA A 78 31.36 12.00 14.07
C ALA A 78 32.58 12.37 13.22
N ASN A 79 33.69 11.69 13.50
CA ASN A 79 34.92 11.81 12.73
C ASN A 79 34.92 10.77 11.61
N VAL A 80 35.28 11.21 10.41
CA VAL A 80 35.56 10.34 9.26
C VAL A 80 37.07 10.25 9.09
N TYR A 81 37.60 9.04 9.11
CA TYR A 81 39.04 8.75 9.13
C TYR A 81 39.52 8.30 7.75
N ALA A 82 40.78 8.57 7.44
CA ALA A 82 41.41 8.16 6.17
C ALA A 82 41.76 6.66 6.15
N GLU A 83 41.84 6.04 7.33
CA GLU A 83 42.12 4.62 7.54
C GLU A 83 41.26 4.11 8.71
N PRO A 84 40.97 2.81 8.80
CA PRO A 84 40.13 2.20 9.84
C PRO A 84 40.86 2.07 11.19
N THR A 85 41.37 3.18 11.70
CA THR A 85 42.00 3.30 13.02
C THR A 85 41.80 4.72 13.57
N ARG A 86 41.54 4.83 14.87
CA ARG A 86 41.36 6.13 15.55
C ARG A 86 42.63 6.99 15.56
N SER A 87 43.78 6.41 15.24
CA SER A 87 45.06 7.12 15.11
C SER A 87 45.28 7.76 13.75
N ALA A 88 44.44 7.41 12.76
CA ALA A 88 44.52 7.94 11.41
C ALA A 88 44.11 9.42 11.36
N PRO A 89 44.56 10.18 10.35
CA PRO A 89 44.05 11.52 10.10
C PRO A 89 42.53 11.51 9.89
N VAL A 90 41.85 12.48 10.51
CA VAL A 90 40.45 12.77 10.23
C VAL A 90 40.36 13.50 8.89
N VAL A 91 39.68 12.90 7.91
CA VAL A 91 39.43 13.46 6.58
C VAL A 91 38.39 14.58 6.66
N ARG A 92 37.30 14.33 7.39
CA ARG A 92 36.24 15.31 7.62
C ARG A 92 35.47 15.02 8.90
N LYS A 93 34.74 16.04 9.36
CA LYS A 93 33.79 15.96 10.46
C LYS A 93 32.40 16.21 9.91
N VAL A 94 31.43 15.36 10.22
CA VAL A 94 30.14 15.32 9.50
C VAL A 94 29.13 16.39 9.92
N GLY A 95 29.43 17.17 10.98
CA GLY A 95 28.51 18.16 11.55
C GLY A 95 27.48 17.53 12.48
N ASP A 96 26.47 18.29 12.90
CA ASP A 96 25.32 17.83 13.69
C ASP A 96 24.02 17.92 12.88
N GLY A 97 23.11 16.97 13.05
CA GLY A 97 21.82 16.98 12.36
C GLY A 97 21.26 15.60 11.99
N TYR A 98 20.42 15.56 10.97
CA TYR A 98 19.83 14.32 10.46
C TYR A 98 20.69 13.76 9.32
N LEU A 99 21.73 13.01 9.69
CA LEU A 99 22.83 12.62 8.80
C LEU A 99 22.81 11.11 8.52
N PHE A 100 22.81 10.75 7.24
CA PHE A 100 22.89 9.37 6.78
C PHE A 100 23.93 9.21 5.69
N ALA A 101 24.62 8.08 5.72
CA ALA A 101 25.58 7.67 4.71
C ALA A 101 25.27 6.26 4.21
N THR A 102 25.70 5.99 2.98
CA THR A 102 25.72 4.64 2.43
C THR A 102 26.92 3.89 2.97
N VAL A 103 26.74 2.64 3.36
CA VAL A 103 27.79 1.77 3.87
C VAL A 103 28.18 0.81 2.75
N ASN A 104 29.41 0.92 2.26
CA ASN A 104 29.92 0.06 1.19
C ASN A 104 30.35 -1.32 1.72
N ARG A 105 30.97 -1.34 2.91
CA ARG A 105 31.36 -2.55 3.63
C ARG A 105 31.69 -2.22 5.08
N TRP A 106 31.77 -3.27 5.91
CA TRP A 106 32.31 -3.20 7.26
C TRP A 106 33.30 -4.34 7.52
N PHE A 107 34.20 -4.14 8.46
CA PHE A 107 35.21 -5.12 8.83
C PHE A 107 35.82 -4.78 10.20
N ASP A 108 36.40 -5.80 10.84
CA ASP A 108 37.17 -5.62 12.06
C ASP A 108 38.62 -5.29 11.72
N ASN A 109 39.20 -4.30 12.40
CA ASN A 109 40.63 -4.00 12.28
C ASN A 109 41.48 -4.95 13.14
N ASP A 110 42.82 -4.79 13.08
CA ASP A 110 43.76 -5.61 13.87
C ASP A 110 43.59 -5.47 15.40
N ALA A 111 42.91 -4.42 15.86
CA ALA A 111 42.59 -4.18 17.27
C ALA A 111 41.24 -4.80 17.70
N GLY A 112 40.49 -5.40 16.76
CA GLY A 112 39.17 -5.97 17.00
C GLY A 112 38.04 -4.94 17.10
N GLU A 113 38.25 -3.73 16.57
CA GLU A 113 37.21 -2.69 16.46
C GLU A 113 36.49 -2.82 15.12
N THR A 114 35.17 -2.62 15.10
CA THR A 114 34.39 -2.63 13.86
C THR A 114 34.43 -1.26 13.18
N TRP A 115 34.72 -1.26 11.87
CA TRP A 115 34.78 -0.06 11.04
C TRP A 115 33.90 -0.19 9.81
N TYR A 116 33.32 0.93 9.39
CA TYR A 116 32.43 1.06 8.25
C TYR A 116 33.08 1.95 7.19
N GLU A 117 33.21 1.45 5.96
CA GLU A 117 33.63 2.27 4.82
C GLU A 117 32.39 2.91 4.19
N ILE A 118 32.26 4.23 4.34
CA ILE A 118 31.10 4.99 3.85
C ILE A 118 31.32 5.58 2.46
N ASN A 119 32.57 5.94 2.15
CA ASN A 119 33.02 6.31 0.81
C ASN A 119 34.41 5.73 0.57
N GLN A 120 34.88 5.76 -0.67
CA GLN A 120 36.23 5.29 -0.99
C GLN A 120 37.28 6.03 -0.15
N GLY A 121 37.94 5.31 0.77
CA GLY A 121 38.95 5.90 1.66
C GLY A 121 38.38 6.73 2.82
N GLU A 122 37.09 6.62 3.12
CA GLU A 122 36.42 7.27 4.25
C GLU A 122 35.84 6.22 5.19
N TYR A 123 36.35 6.19 6.44
CA TYR A 123 35.99 5.20 7.44
C TYR A 123 35.35 5.84 8.68
N VAL A 124 34.31 5.21 9.20
CA VAL A 124 33.63 5.59 10.45
C VAL A 124 33.68 4.42 11.43
N HIS A 125 33.95 4.71 12.70
CA HIS A 125 33.98 3.72 13.77
C HIS A 125 32.55 3.35 14.20
N GLU A 126 32.31 2.11 14.66
CA GLU A 126 30.98 1.65 15.10
C GLU A 126 30.25 2.55 16.11
N ASP A 127 30.96 3.12 17.08
CA ASP A 127 30.41 4.12 18.01
C ASP A 127 29.71 5.33 17.34
N ASP A 128 30.11 5.65 16.11
CA ASP A 128 29.70 6.86 15.39
C ASP A 128 28.68 6.57 14.26
N ILE A 129 28.23 5.33 14.10
CA ILE A 129 27.25 4.95 13.06
C ILE A 129 26.29 3.87 13.55
N ASN A 130 25.00 4.08 13.31
CA ASN A 130 23.95 3.09 13.55
C ASN A 130 23.39 2.63 12.21
N LEU A 131 23.57 1.36 11.86
CA LEU A 131 22.97 0.81 10.64
C LEU A 131 21.44 0.93 10.72
N VAL A 132 20.83 1.21 9.57
CA VAL A 132 19.38 1.22 9.42
C VAL A 132 18.95 0.15 8.44
N GLU A 133 17.83 -0.49 8.79
CA GLU A 133 17.13 -1.44 7.95
C GLU A 133 15.97 -0.70 7.28
N PRO A 134 15.99 -0.56 5.95
CA PRO A 134 14.85 -0.01 5.23
C PRO A 134 13.60 -0.88 5.44
N SER A 135 12.43 -0.27 5.34
CA SER A 135 11.16 -1.01 5.39
C SER A 135 11.09 -2.05 4.28
N ASP A 136 10.66 -3.26 4.64
CA ASP A 136 10.31 -4.34 3.71
C ASP A 136 8.85 -4.27 3.23
N PHE A 137 8.09 -3.28 3.71
CA PHE A 137 6.74 -3.01 3.24
C PHE A 137 6.75 -2.69 1.73
N GLN A 138 5.74 -3.22 1.05
CA GLN A 138 5.47 -3.01 -0.35
C GLN A 138 3.96 -2.96 -0.55
N GLY A 139 3.54 -2.08 -1.44
CA GLY A 139 2.17 -1.99 -1.91
C GLY A 139 1.73 -3.18 -2.76
N VAL A 140 0.61 -3.00 -3.44
CA VAL A 140 0.00 -4.01 -4.30
C VAL A 140 -0.13 -3.50 -5.72
N GLN A 141 0.14 -4.39 -6.68
CA GLN A 141 -0.22 -4.19 -8.07
C GLN A 141 -1.68 -4.58 -8.27
N ILE A 142 -2.39 -3.81 -9.09
CA ILE A 142 -3.82 -3.96 -9.32
C ILE A 142 -4.05 -4.33 -10.79
N THR A 143 -4.66 -5.49 -11.02
CA THR A 143 -4.84 -6.04 -12.38
C THR A 143 -6.22 -5.72 -12.98
N GLN A 144 -7.18 -5.40 -12.13
CA GLN A 144 -8.58 -5.10 -12.46
C GLN A 144 -9.08 -3.98 -11.56
N GLN A 145 -10.01 -3.16 -12.04
CA GLN A 145 -10.54 -2.06 -11.23
C GLN A 145 -11.20 -2.62 -9.95
N PRO A 146 -10.78 -2.19 -8.75
CA PRO A 146 -11.35 -2.70 -7.51
C PRO A 146 -12.79 -2.19 -7.36
N GLU A 147 -13.67 -3.06 -6.88
CA GLU A 147 -15.08 -2.75 -6.68
C GLU A 147 -15.33 -2.01 -5.35
N ARG A 148 -14.32 -1.95 -4.48
CA ARG A 148 -14.42 -1.46 -3.10
C ARG A 148 -13.17 -0.71 -2.67
N PRO A 149 -13.27 0.18 -1.68
CA PRO A 149 -12.12 0.73 -1.00
C PRO A 149 -11.28 -0.37 -0.35
N PHE A 150 -9.97 -0.15 -0.29
CA PHE A 150 -9.01 -1.08 0.29
C PHE A 150 -7.87 -0.30 0.93
N GLY A 151 -7.00 -0.95 1.68
CA GLY A 151 -5.89 -0.25 2.31
C GLY A 151 -5.09 -1.10 3.27
N TRP A 152 -4.44 -0.43 4.21
CA TRP A 152 -3.54 -1.09 5.15
C TRP A 152 -3.79 -0.63 6.58
N VAL A 153 -3.61 -1.56 7.50
CA VAL A 153 -3.51 -1.26 8.93
C VAL A 153 -2.26 -0.41 9.16
N VAL A 154 -2.39 0.77 9.75
CA VAL A 154 -1.23 1.65 10.05
C VAL A 154 -0.77 1.56 11.51
N GLN A 155 -1.59 0.97 12.37
CA GLN A 155 -1.29 0.67 13.77
C GLN A 155 -1.93 -0.67 14.16
N ASP A 156 -1.18 -1.51 14.88
CA ASP A 156 -1.65 -2.81 15.37
C ASP A 156 -3.00 -2.70 16.08
N VAL A 157 -3.93 -3.59 15.73
CA VAL A 157 -5.31 -3.54 16.23
C VAL A 157 -5.93 -4.93 16.29
N ILE A 158 -6.70 -5.19 17.34
CA ILE A 158 -7.60 -6.33 17.43
C ILE A 158 -9.00 -5.83 17.05
N PRO A 159 -9.69 -6.44 16.06
CA PRO A 159 -11.03 -6.03 15.66
C PRO A 159 -12.09 -6.19 16.75
N SER A 160 -13.19 -5.45 16.61
CA SER A 160 -14.39 -5.56 17.43
C SER A 160 -15.50 -6.32 16.67
N LEU A 161 -16.44 -6.92 17.39
CA LEU A 161 -17.62 -7.58 16.78
C LEU A 161 -18.67 -6.59 16.24
N GLU A 162 -18.65 -5.36 16.76
CA GLU A 162 -19.58 -4.30 16.39
C GLU A 162 -18.87 -2.93 16.48
N PRO A 163 -19.37 -1.92 15.74
CA PRO A 163 -18.91 -0.54 15.89
C PRO A 163 -19.00 -0.08 17.34
N ASP A 164 -17.99 0.68 17.81
CA ASP A 164 -17.83 1.15 19.19
C ASP A 164 -17.70 0.03 20.25
N GLY A 165 -17.64 -1.23 19.83
CA GLY A 165 -17.36 -2.36 20.70
C GLY A 165 -15.89 -2.40 21.15
N GLU A 166 -15.65 -3.01 22.30
CA GLU A 166 -14.29 -3.35 22.74
C GLU A 166 -13.64 -4.38 21.80
N PRO A 167 -12.31 -4.39 21.67
CA PRO A 167 -11.60 -5.40 20.91
C PRO A 167 -11.95 -6.83 21.37
N ASP A 168 -12.24 -7.73 20.44
CA ASP A 168 -12.60 -9.10 20.73
C ASP A 168 -11.38 -10.03 20.61
N GLU A 169 -10.92 -10.57 21.75
CA GLU A 169 -9.76 -11.46 21.83
C GLU A 169 -9.91 -12.79 21.05
N SER A 170 -11.10 -13.10 20.52
CA SER A 170 -11.28 -14.24 19.61
C SER A 170 -10.73 -13.97 18.20
N PHE A 171 -10.57 -12.70 17.82
CA PHE A 171 -9.90 -12.32 16.58
C PHE A 171 -8.39 -12.25 16.76
N ALA A 172 -7.65 -12.60 15.70
CA ALA A 172 -6.23 -12.34 15.65
C ALA A 172 -5.96 -10.83 15.57
N GLU A 173 -4.88 -10.39 16.22
CA GLU A 173 -4.35 -9.04 16.03
C GLU A 173 -3.93 -8.86 14.57
N LEU A 174 -4.36 -7.75 13.98
CA LEU A 174 -3.90 -7.30 12.68
C LEU A 174 -2.67 -6.44 12.91
N SER A 175 -1.52 -6.92 12.46
CA SER A 175 -0.28 -6.15 12.51
C SER A 175 -0.34 -5.00 11.51
N ARG A 176 0.40 -3.95 11.80
CA ARG A 176 0.71 -2.87 10.87
C ARG A 176 1.16 -3.44 9.52
N TYR A 177 0.70 -2.79 8.45
CA TYR A 177 0.82 -3.18 7.05
C TYR A 177 0.04 -4.41 6.62
N THR A 178 -0.87 -4.92 7.46
CA THR A 178 -1.87 -5.89 7.00
C THR A 178 -2.78 -5.24 5.97
N PHE A 179 -2.82 -5.80 4.77
CA PHE A 179 -3.73 -5.41 3.70
C PHE A 179 -5.18 -5.81 4.05
N VAL A 180 -6.14 -4.94 3.78
CA VAL A 180 -7.58 -5.17 3.99
C VAL A 180 -8.41 -4.55 2.87
N GLU A 181 -9.58 -5.14 2.63
CA GLU A 181 -10.65 -4.55 1.82
C GLU A 181 -11.78 -4.08 2.74
N ILE A 182 -12.45 -2.99 2.37
CA ILE A 182 -13.51 -2.38 3.16
C ILE A 182 -14.88 -2.76 2.58
N TYR A 183 -15.69 -3.44 3.38
CA TYR A 183 -17.01 -3.94 2.98
C TYR A 183 -18.13 -2.98 3.32
N ALA A 184 -17.98 -2.23 4.41
CA ALA A 184 -18.94 -1.23 4.84
C ALA A 184 -18.27 -0.17 5.72
N ALA A 185 -18.88 1.01 5.76
CA ALA A 185 -18.51 2.09 6.66
C ALA A 185 -19.75 2.58 7.40
N VAL A 186 -19.64 2.75 8.72
CA VAL A 186 -20.70 3.31 9.57
C VAL A 186 -20.15 4.35 10.52
N LEU A 187 -21.00 5.28 10.94
CA LEU A 187 -20.66 6.30 11.93
C LEU A 187 -20.94 5.76 13.35
N GLY A 188 -19.94 5.82 14.22
CA GLY A 188 -20.04 5.46 15.64
C GLY A 188 -20.53 6.61 16.53
N GLU A 189 -20.58 6.37 17.84
CA GLU A 189 -21.13 7.30 18.85
C GLU A 189 -20.33 8.61 18.99
N GLU A 190 -19.03 8.61 18.67
CA GLU A 190 -18.13 9.76 18.75
C GLU A 190 -17.83 10.42 17.38
N ASP A 191 -18.71 10.22 16.39
CA ASP A 191 -18.51 10.67 15.01
C ASP A 191 -17.25 10.08 14.33
N TRP A 192 -16.68 9.00 14.90
CA TRP A 192 -15.65 8.20 14.24
C TRP A 192 -16.28 7.21 13.28
N LEU A 193 -15.68 7.05 12.10
CA LEU A 193 -16.04 5.96 11.20
C LEU A 193 -15.48 4.65 11.72
N TRP A 194 -16.28 3.62 11.50
CA TRP A 194 -15.93 2.22 11.70
C TRP A 194 -16.09 1.49 10.37
N TYR A 195 -15.07 0.72 10.04
CA TYR A 195 -15.00 -0.04 8.80
C TYR A 195 -15.19 -1.52 9.08
N ASP A 196 -16.06 -2.16 8.30
CA ASP A 196 -16.18 -3.62 8.23
C ASP A 196 -15.11 -4.16 7.28
N ILE A 197 -14.20 -4.97 7.79
CA ILE A 197 -13.15 -5.63 6.99
C ILE A 197 -13.50 -7.10 6.68
N GLY A 198 -14.79 -7.42 6.72
CA GLY A 198 -15.34 -8.74 6.45
C GLY A 198 -15.40 -9.64 7.68
N ASP A 199 -16.28 -10.64 7.59
CA ASP A 199 -16.55 -11.62 8.66
C ASP A 199 -17.02 -11.00 9.99
N GLY A 200 -17.66 -9.84 9.93
CA GLY A 200 -18.17 -9.13 11.10
C GLY A 200 -17.08 -8.51 11.97
N ARG A 201 -15.92 -8.20 11.38
CA ARG A 201 -14.79 -7.55 12.05
C ARG A 201 -14.85 -6.06 11.79
N TRP A 202 -15.04 -5.28 12.85
CA TRP A 202 -15.13 -3.83 12.79
C TRP A 202 -13.88 -3.19 13.39
N VAL A 203 -13.34 -2.20 12.71
CA VAL A 203 -12.17 -1.45 13.18
C VAL A 203 -12.37 0.04 12.91
N ARG A 204 -12.01 0.87 13.89
CA ARG A 204 -12.13 2.34 13.80
C ARG A 204 -11.19 2.91 12.75
N GLN A 205 -11.61 3.95 12.03
CA GLN A 205 -10.85 4.58 10.94
C GLN A 205 -9.41 4.97 11.28
N THR A 206 -9.12 5.31 12.54
CA THR A 206 -7.80 5.78 12.98
C THR A 206 -6.69 4.73 12.87
N TYR A 207 -7.05 3.47 12.62
CA TYR A 207 -6.13 2.35 12.48
C TYR A 207 -5.82 2.01 11.02
N PHE A 208 -6.45 2.68 10.06
CA PHE A 208 -6.24 2.44 8.63
C PHE A 208 -5.80 3.69 7.89
N SER A 209 -5.23 3.41 6.72
CA SER A 209 -5.11 4.30 5.60
C SER A 209 -5.80 3.63 4.41
N ILE A 210 -6.77 4.32 3.82
CA ILE A 210 -7.64 3.77 2.77
C ILE A 210 -7.32 4.40 1.41
N VAL A 211 -7.43 3.57 0.38
CA VAL A 211 -7.35 3.94 -1.03
C VAL A 211 -8.72 3.70 -1.64
N GLU A 212 -9.21 4.71 -2.35
CA GLU A 212 -10.38 4.64 -3.20
C GLU A 212 -9.98 4.85 -4.66
N VAL A 213 -10.91 4.58 -5.56
CA VAL A 213 -10.74 4.89 -6.98
C VAL A 213 -11.21 6.31 -7.19
N ASP A 214 -10.27 7.21 -7.46
CA ASP A 214 -10.58 8.58 -7.80
C ASP A 214 -10.70 8.81 -9.31
N PRO A 215 -11.58 9.74 -9.74
CA PRO A 215 -11.66 10.12 -11.14
C PRO A 215 -10.38 10.84 -11.57
N ARG A 216 -9.95 10.58 -12.81
CA ARG A 216 -8.81 11.28 -13.41
C ARG A 216 -8.99 12.81 -13.36
N PRO A 217 -7.97 13.58 -12.93
CA PRO A 217 -8.03 15.04 -12.96
C PRO A 217 -8.31 15.58 -14.38
N GLU A 218 -9.11 16.66 -14.49
CA GLU A 218 -9.59 17.18 -15.79
C GLU A 218 -8.45 17.56 -16.78
N ASP A 219 -7.31 17.99 -16.25
CA ASP A 219 -6.14 18.41 -17.04
C ASP A 219 -5.24 17.23 -17.47
N VAL A 220 -5.49 16.01 -16.96
CA VAL A 220 -4.75 14.79 -17.30
C VAL A 220 -5.45 14.07 -18.45
N GLY A 221 -4.70 13.77 -19.52
CA GLY A 221 -5.23 13.14 -20.73
C GLY A 221 -5.66 11.68 -20.55
N GLU A 222 -6.46 11.17 -21.49
CA GLU A 222 -7.04 9.81 -21.44
C GLU A 222 -6.02 8.66 -21.40
N ASP A 223 -4.87 8.86 -22.04
CA ASP A 223 -3.80 7.86 -22.14
C ASP A 223 -2.61 8.19 -21.21
N GLU A 224 -2.75 9.20 -20.34
CA GLU A 224 -1.67 9.63 -19.45
C GLU A 224 -1.53 8.74 -18.21
N PHE A 225 -0.31 8.70 -17.69
CA PHE A 225 -0.03 8.07 -16.42
C PHE A 225 -0.04 9.15 -15.35
N TRP A 226 -0.74 8.88 -14.26
CA TRP A 226 -0.82 9.80 -13.16
C TRP A 226 -0.85 9.06 -11.84
N VAL A 227 -0.44 9.76 -10.79
CA VAL A 227 -0.51 9.25 -9.43
C VAL A 227 -1.25 10.22 -8.55
N GLU A 228 -1.97 9.63 -7.60
CA GLU A 228 -2.65 10.29 -6.52
C GLU A 228 -1.78 10.21 -5.27
N VAL A 229 -1.70 11.33 -4.56
CA VAL A 229 -1.06 11.46 -3.25
C VAL A 229 -2.10 12.07 -2.32
N ASP A 230 -2.69 11.23 -1.47
CA ASP A 230 -3.66 11.66 -0.47
C ASP A 230 -2.94 12.04 0.83
N LEU A 231 -3.06 13.31 1.21
CA LEU A 231 -2.45 13.87 2.41
C LEU A 231 -3.26 13.64 3.69
N TYR A 232 -4.53 13.23 3.59
CA TYR A 232 -5.32 12.75 4.72
C TYR A 232 -4.97 11.29 5.01
N GLU A 233 -5.23 10.41 4.03
CA GLU A 233 -5.04 8.96 4.17
C GLU A 233 -3.56 8.57 4.21
N GLN A 234 -2.63 9.41 3.72
CA GLN A 234 -1.21 9.06 3.55
C GLN A 234 -1.03 7.85 2.63
N THR A 235 -1.78 7.83 1.54
CA THR A 235 -1.77 6.77 0.52
C THR A 235 -1.32 7.29 -0.83
N PHE A 236 -0.87 6.35 -1.65
CA PHE A 236 -0.45 6.54 -3.02
C PHE A 236 -1.25 5.61 -3.91
N ALA A 237 -1.78 6.11 -5.02
CA ALA A 237 -2.39 5.29 -6.06
C ALA A 237 -1.84 5.69 -7.43
N ALA A 238 -1.52 4.71 -8.27
CA ALA A 238 -1.03 4.92 -9.63
C ALA A 238 -2.07 4.47 -10.65
N TYR A 239 -2.22 5.25 -11.72
CA TYR A 239 -3.26 5.09 -12.72
C TYR A 239 -2.71 5.16 -14.14
N GLU A 240 -3.26 4.32 -15.02
CA GLU A 240 -3.14 4.42 -16.48
C GLU A 240 -4.50 4.83 -17.04
N GLY A 241 -4.63 6.10 -17.46
CA GLY A 241 -5.93 6.66 -17.82
C GLY A 241 -6.87 6.66 -16.61
N ASP A 242 -7.94 5.86 -16.65
CA ASP A 242 -8.92 5.73 -15.57
C ASP A 242 -8.74 4.41 -14.77
N GLN A 243 -7.79 3.56 -15.16
CA GLN A 243 -7.54 2.28 -14.50
C GLN A 243 -6.48 2.44 -13.41
N ILE A 244 -6.82 2.07 -12.17
CA ILE A 244 -5.82 1.98 -11.10
C ILE A 244 -4.95 0.72 -11.33
N VAL A 245 -3.63 0.88 -11.23
CA VAL A 245 -2.65 -0.19 -11.51
C VAL A 245 -1.73 -0.50 -10.34
N TYR A 246 -1.66 0.40 -9.34
CA TYR A 246 -0.86 0.20 -8.14
C TYR A 246 -1.37 1.04 -6.98
N ALA A 247 -1.14 0.57 -5.76
CA ALA A 247 -1.37 1.36 -4.57
C ALA A 247 -0.40 1.01 -3.44
N THR A 248 -0.05 1.98 -2.61
CA THR A 248 0.79 1.79 -1.41
C THR A 248 0.52 2.87 -0.35
N LEU A 249 1.21 2.77 0.79
CA LEU A 249 1.33 3.83 1.79
C LEU A 249 2.50 4.76 1.48
N LEU A 250 2.38 6.02 1.90
CA LEU A 250 3.44 7.02 1.82
C LEU A 250 3.61 7.78 3.14
N SER A 251 4.60 8.67 3.18
CA SER A 251 4.79 9.66 4.23
C SER A 251 5.05 11.03 3.62
N SER A 252 4.06 11.91 3.68
CA SER A 252 4.15 13.29 3.17
C SER A 252 4.81 14.25 4.16
N GLY A 253 4.87 15.54 3.78
CA GLY A 253 5.45 16.62 4.57
C GLY A 253 4.72 16.88 5.88
N LEU A 254 5.50 17.12 6.94
CA LEU A 254 4.98 17.54 8.25
C LEU A 254 4.26 18.89 8.15
N ASN A 255 3.37 19.20 9.09
CA ASN A 255 2.62 20.47 9.10
C ASN A 255 3.52 21.74 9.04
N ARG A 256 4.76 21.66 9.53
CA ARG A 256 5.74 22.75 9.45
C ARG A 256 6.34 22.91 8.04
N TRP A 257 6.42 21.82 7.28
CA TRP A 257 6.98 21.73 5.93
C TRP A 257 6.02 20.93 5.04
N PRO A 258 4.81 21.45 4.80
CA PRO A 258 3.74 20.68 4.18
C PRO A 258 4.09 20.36 2.73
N THR A 259 3.73 19.15 2.29
CA THR A 259 3.57 18.87 0.85
C THR A 259 2.42 19.72 0.34
N ARG A 260 2.60 20.37 -0.80
CA ARG A 260 1.60 21.28 -1.36
C ARG A 260 0.57 20.49 -2.17
N GLU A 261 -0.70 20.78 -1.93
CA GLU A 261 -1.78 20.31 -2.80
C GLU A 261 -1.70 20.99 -4.17
N GLY A 262 -2.16 20.27 -5.19
CA GLY A 262 -2.18 20.73 -6.57
C GLY A 262 -1.98 19.59 -7.56
N LEU A 263 -2.10 19.92 -8.84
CA LEU A 263 -1.71 19.05 -9.93
C LEU A 263 -0.34 19.49 -10.44
N PHE A 264 0.59 18.53 -10.49
CA PHE A 264 1.98 18.71 -10.86
C PHE A 264 2.37 17.69 -11.93
N GLN A 265 3.59 17.85 -12.45
CA GLN A 265 4.20 16.92 -13.38
C GLN A 265 5.65 16.69 -12.98
N VAL A 266 6.12 15.46 -13.10
CA VAL A 266 7.53 15.14 -12.87
C VAL A 266 8.39 15.87 -13.89
N TRP A 267 9.41 16.58 -13.40
CA TRP A 267 10.29 17.41 -14.23
C TRP A 267 11.75 16.95 -14.20
N SER A 268 12.14 16.10 -13.25
CA SER A 268 13.46 15.50 -13.19
C SER A 268 13.48 14.22 -12.38
N ARG A 269 14.33 13.27 -12.79
CA ARG A 269 14.39 11.92 -12.25
C ARG A 269 15.83 11.49 -11.98
N PHE A 270 16.06 10.82 -10.86
CA PHE A 270 17.37 10.26 -10.49
C PHE A 270 17.18 8.90 -9.83
N ARG A 271 17.87 7.88 -10.34
CA ARG A 271 17.86 6.55 -9.70
C ARG A 271 18.43 6.59 -8.28
N GLU A 272 19.45 7.41 -8.05
CA GLU A 272 20.09 7.60 -6.75
C GLU A 272 20.73 8.99 -6.75
N TYR A 273 20.45 9.81 -5.75
CA TYR A 273 21.11 11.11 -5.61
C TYR A 273 21.09 11.64 -4.17
N LYS A 274 22.05 12.50 -3.87
CA LYS A 274 22.15 13.16 -2.57
C LYS A 274 21.04 14.19 -2.37
N MET A 275 20.39 14.14 -1.20
CA MET A 275 19.49 15.19 -0.73
C MET A 275 20.01 15.81 0.56
N SER A 276 20.15 17.14 0.58
CA SER A 276 20.60 17.89 1.77
C SER A 276 19.92 19.25 1.82
N GLY A 277 19.62 19.74 3.02
CA GLY A 277 18.96 21.03 3.21
C GLY A 277 19.15 21.58 4.62
N ALA A 278 18.90 22.89 4.78
CA ALA A 278 18.99 23.61 6.06
C ALA A 278 20.40 23.58 6.72
N GLU A 279 21.47 23.66 5.91
CA GLU A 279 22.86 23.66 6.40
C GLU A 279 23.10 24.78 7.44
N GLY A 280 23.64 24.40 8.60
CA GLY A 280 23.90 25.30 9.72
C GLY A 280 22.66 25.73 10.51
N GLN A 281 21.48 25.15 10.24
CA GLN A 281 20.26 25.35 11.00
C GLN A 281 19.91 24.12 11.85
N VAL A 282 18.95 24.27 12.78
CA VAL A 282 18.53 23.21 13.70
C VAL A 282 17.89 22.00 13.00
N ASP A 283 17.39 22.19 11.78
CA ASP A 283 16.73 21.21 10.92
C ASP A 283 17.62 20.71 9.78
N TYR A 284 18.95 20.85 9.91
CA TYR A 284 19.90 20.33 8.92
C TYR A 284 19.72 18.82 8.70
N TYR A 285 19.66 18.43 7.43
CA TYR A 285 19.69 17.03 7.01
C TYR A 285 20.66 16.82 5.85
N PHE A 286 21.25 15.62 5.84
CA PHE A 286 22.11 15.12 4.78
C PHE A 286 21.81 13.64 4.57
N LEU A 287 21.38 13.28 3.36
CA LEU A 287 21.01 11.94 2.94
C LEU A 287 21.82 11.65 1.67
N GLU A 288 22.79 10.74 1.77
CA GLU A 288 23.84 10.57 0.75
C GLU A 288 23.32 10.03 -0.58
N ASP A 289 22.53 8.96 -0.55
CA ASP A 289 22.10 8.21 -1.73
C ASP A 289 20.59 7.91 -1.64
N VAL A 290 19.76 8.94 -1.80
CA VAL A 290 18.30 8.77 -1.80
C VAL A 290 17.88 8.06 -3.09
N PRO A 291 17.19 6.91 -3.02
CA PRO A 291 16.86 6.11 -4.20
C PRO A 291 15.57 6.59 -4.90
N TYR A 292 15.50 6.38 -6.22
CA TYR A 292 14.33 6.53 -7.09
C TYR A 292 13.59 7.87 -6.95
N ILE A 293 14.31 8.97 -7.13
CA ILE A 293 13.78 10.33 -6.98
C ILE A 293 13.06 10.76 -8.25
N MET A 294 11.83 11.26 -8.09
CA MET A 294 11.01 11.91 -9.12
C MET A 294 10.53 13.26 -8.59
N TYR A 295 11.18 14.35 -8.98
CA TYR A 295 10.80 15.70 -8.55
C TYR A 295 9.59 16.21 -9.32
N PHE A 296 8.61 16.77 -8.61
CA PHE A 296 7.35 17.24 -9.20
C PHE A 296 6.95 18.69 -8.80
N ASP A 297 7.36 19.18 -7.62
CA ASP A 297 7.08 20.57 -7.21
C ASP A 297 8.37 21.40 -7.21
N GLU A 298 8.57 22.19 -8.27
CA GLU A 298 9.73 23.09 -8.41
C GLU A 298 9.79 24.17 -7.32
N LEU A 299 8.66 24.60 -6.75
CA LEU A 299 8.64 25.74 -5.83
C LEU A 299 9.33 25.40 -4.50
N ILE A 300 9.11 24.19 -4.01
CA ILE A 300 9.67 23.71 -2.75
C ILE A 300 10.72 22.61 -2.95
N GLY A 301 10.97 22.19 -4.19
CA GLY A 301 11.86 21.08 -4.53
C GLY A 301 11.37 19.72 -4.02
N ALA A 302 10.05 19.51 -3.99
CA ALA A 302 9.49 18.24 -3.53
C ALA A 302 9.52 17.18 -4.64
N GLY A 303 9.77 15.95 -4.23
CA GLY A 303 9.72 14.78 -5.09
C GLY A 303 9.13 13.57 -4.38
N LEU A 304 8.70 12.60 -5.17
CA LEU A 304 8.49 11.22 -4.76
C LEU A 304 9.87 10.55 -4.67
N HIS A 305 10.18 9.83 -3.61
CA HIS A 305 11.44 9.08 -3.53
C HIS A 305 11.37 7.93 -2.52
N GLY A 306 12.26 6.96 -2.67
CA GLY A 306 12.42 5.89 -1.70
C GLY A 306 13.09 6.40 -0.42
N THR A 307 12.69 5.83 0.72
CA THR A 307 13.15 6.26 2.03
C THR A 307 13.70 5.08 2.82
N TYR A 308 14.98 5.16 3.17
CA TYR A 308 15.67 4.14 3.98
C TYR A 308 15.79 4.50 5.47
N TRP A 309 15.51 5.76 5.86
CA TRP A 309 15.79 6.27 7.21
C TRP A 309 14.64 6.12 8.21
N HIS A 310 13.45 5.69 7.76
CA HIS A 310 12.32 5.40 8.64
C HIS A 310 11.34 4.41 8.01
N ASP A 311 10.52 3.80 8.86
CA ASP A 311 9.40 2.94 8.47
C ASP A 311 8.08 3.51 9.02
N ARG A 312 7.70 4.73 8.64
CA ARG A 312 6.53 5.46 9.16
C ARG A 312 5.46 5.71 8.10
N PHE A 313 5.40 4.88 7.07
CA PHE A 313 4.39 4.97 6.01
C PHE A 313 2.97 4.85 6.60
N GLY A 314 2.05 5.65 6.09
CA GLY A 314 0.75 5.95 6.72
C GLY A 314 0.76 7.18 7.64
N TYR A 315 1.92 7.80 7.88
CA TYR A 315 2.06 9.01 8.70
C TYR A 315 2.99 10.05 8.07
N LYS A 316 2.69 11.34 8.29
CA LYS A 316 3.53 12.46 7.85
C LYS A 316 4.91 12.42 8.52
N HIS A 317 5.97 12.64 7.75
CA HIS A 317 7.34 12.56 8.27
C HIS A 317 8.37 13.47 7.59
N SER A 318 8.10 13.97 6.38
CA SER A 318 9.12 14.61 5.56
C SER A 318 9.18 16.14 5.71
N HIS A 319 10.14 16.77 5.00
CA HIS A 319 10.24 18.22 4.82
C HIS A 319 9.55 18.73 3.54
N GLY A 320 8.52 18.01 3.05
CA GLY A 320 7.70 18.40 1.89
C GLY A 320 7.72 17.38 0.76
N CYS A 321 8.76 16.55 0.67
CA CYS A 321 8.81 15.41 -0.24
C CYS A 321 7.78 14.33 0.13
N VAL A 322 7.50 13.42 -0.79
CA VAL A 322 6.67 12.24 -0.53
C VAL A 322 7.60 11.05 -0.36
N ASN A 323 7.70 10.55 0.87
CA ASN A 323 8.56 9.43 1.23
C ASN A 323 7.81 8.14 0.95
N MET A 324 8.42 7.25 0.18
CA MET A 324 7.85 5.95 -0.19
C MET A 324 8.77 4.83 0.31
N PRO A 325 8.23 3.62 0.55
CA PRO A 325 9.08 2.43 0.67
C PRO A 325 9.96 2.28 -0.58
N ILE A 326 11.18 1.75 -0.44
CA ILE A 326 12.13 1.69 -1.56
C ILE A 326 11.57 0.87 -2.72
N LEU A 327 10.89 -0.24 -2.42
CA LEU A 327 10.28 -1.11 -3.43
C LEU A 327 9.16 -0.39 -4.20
N ASP A 328 8.35 0.41 -3.53
CA ASP A 328 7.27 1.17 -4.17
C ASP A 328 7.80 2.35 -4.99
N ALA A 329 8.84 3.02 -4.50
CA ALA A 329 9.52 4.07 -5.24
C ALA A 329 10.18 3.51 -6.50
N GLU A 330 10.81 2.33 -6.41
CA GLU A 330 11.38 1.62 -7.55
C GLU A 330 10.30 1.25 -8.57
N TRP A 331 9.20 0.64 -8.11
CA TRP A 331 8.09 0.27 -8.98
C TRP A 331 7.57 1.50 -9.72
N THR A 332 7.25 2.56 -8.98
CA THR A 332 6.70 3.81 -9.54
C THR A 332 7.68 4.44 -10.52
N PHE A 333 8.96 4.46 -10.18
CA PHE A 333 10.01 4.98 -11.06
C PHE A 333 10.02 4.17 -12.36
N ASN A 334 10.23 2.86 -12.30
CA ASN A 334 10.36 2.08 -13.54
C ASN A 334 9.08 2.10 -14.39
N TRP A 335 7.90 1.97 -13.77
CA TRP A 335 6.60 2.01 -14.45
C TRP A 335 6.37 3.34 -15.17
N SER A 336 6.61 4.46 -14.49
CA SER A 336 6.34 5.78 -15.06
C SER A 336 7.37 6.24 -16.09
N GLU A 337 8.47 5.50 -16.33
CA GLU A 337 9.37 5.82 -17.46
C GLU A 337 8.69 5.64 -18.83
N ASP A 338 7.66 4.78 -18.90
CA ASP A 338 6.90 4.52 -20.12
C ASP A 338 5.72 5.50 -20.33
N ALA A 339 5.54 6.47 -19.43
CA ALA A 339 4.46 7.46 -19.50
C ALA A 339 4.59 8.41 -20.71
N PRO A 340 3.51 8.72 -21.46
CA PRO A 340 3.57 9.55 -22.67
C PRO A 340 4.13 10.95 -22.46
N ASN A 341 3.76 11.61 -21.35
CA ASN A 341 4.24 12.95 -20.99
C ASN A 341 4.87 12.96 -19.60
N ASP A 342 5.69 11.95 -19.27
CA ASP A 342 6.17 11.71 -17.90
C ASP A 342 5.00 11.59 -16.90
N LEU A 343 5.29 11.51 -15.61
CA LEU A 343 4.29 11.25 -14.59
C LEU A 343 3.57 12.53 -14.14
N TRP A 344 2.23 12.54 -14.20
CA TRP A 344 1.41 13.53 -13.50
C TRP A 344 1.28 13.15 -12.02
N VAL A 345 1.34 14.15 -11.13
CA VAL A 345 1.24 13.96 -9.68
C VAL A 345 0.13 14.86 -9.16
N TRP A 346 -1.00 14.26 -8.78
CA TRP A 346 -2.10 14.95 -8.14
C TRP A 346 -2.01 14.78 -6.63
N VAL A 347 -1.80 15.89 -5.93
CA VAL A 347 -1.70 15.93 -4.47
C VAL A 347 -2.95 16.61 -3.93
N HIS A 348 -3.67 15.93 -3.03
CA HIS A 348 -4.89 16.44 -2.43
C HIS A 348 -5.07 15.94 -1.00
N THR A 349 -6.12 16.39 -0.32
CA THR A 349 -6.51 15.89 1.00
C THR A 349 -7.96 15.42 0.89
N SER A 350 -8.21 14.13 1.04
CA SER A 350 -9.58 13.58 1.00
C SER A 350 -10.39 13.97 2.25
N ASP A 351 -11.72 13.89 2.13
CA ASP A 351 -12.64 13.94 3.27
C ASP A 351 -13.04 12.52 3.66
N PRO A 352 -12.70 12.03 4.87
CA PRO A 352 -13.09 10.69 5.28
C PRO A 352 -14.61 10.46 5.28
N ALA A 353 -15.42 11.53 5.34
CA ALA A 353 -16.87 11.39 5.26
C ALA A 353 -17.36 10.83 3.91
N ASP A 354 -16.56 10.93 2.85
CA ASP A 354 -16.91 10.41 1.53
C ASP A 354 -17.09 8.87 1.55
N HIS A 355 -16.36 8.17 2.43
CA HIS A 355 -16.47 6.72 2.68
C HIS A 355 -17.88 6.29 3.13
N LEU A 356 -18.68 7.18 3.75
CA LEU A 356 -20.06 6.88 4.17
C LEU A 356 -21.05 6.82 3.02
N THR A 357 -20.77 7.53 1.93
CA THR A 357 -21.73 7.68 0.82
C THR A 357 -21.69 6.49 -0.13
N GLN A 358 -20.54 5.83 -0.22
CA GLN A 358 -20.34 4.67 -1.09
C GLN A 358 -20.94 3.38 -0.49
N SER A 359 -20.94 3.22 0.84
CA SER A 359 -21.52 2.05 1.52
C SER A 359 -23.05 1.98 1.50
N GLN A 360 -23.74 3.09 1.20
CA GLN A 360 -25.21 3.14 1.11
C GLN A 360 -25.74 2.94 -0.32
N GLY A 361 -24.85 2.67 -1.28
CA GLY A 361 -25.15 2.56 -2.71
C GLY A 361 -25.48 1.14 -3.22
N GLU A 362 -25.38 0.09 -2.39
CA GLU A 362 -25.67 -1.31 -2.77
C GLU A 362 -27.10 -1.78 -2.42
#